data_AF-A0A6P7FSE3-F1
#
_entry.id   AF-A0A6P7FSE3-F1
#
_cell.length_a   1.000
_cell.length_b   1.000
_cell.length_c   1.000
_cell.angle_alpha   90.00
_cell.angle_beta   90.00
_cell.angle_gamma   90.00
#
_symmetry.space_group_name_H-M   'P 1'
#
loop_
_entity.id
_entity.type
_entity.pdbx_description
1 polymer ?
#
loop_
_entity_poly.entity_id
_entity_poly.type
_entity_poly.pdbx_seq_one_letter_code
_entity_poly.pdbx_strand_id
1 'polypeptide(L)'
;MPPKDAAKEVCETSLFVGAIANSGTALCNWAYQSNALDTAYGIANEIDPTFGTDKTTEELLEFLQGVDASAIHATSDNLVDIDAWKKHCQGYDANPSTLVDPDMHIEDNETKLTVGNAIKTLYVGNGTFEEGYGKGIQYFSDNTFIRPIIKFAELVSKHVQNLYFYQFSYHGKLGQNNIDIPGR
;
A
#
# COMPACT_ATOMS: atom_id res chain seq x y z
N MET A 1 -45.59 37.23 -1.40
CA MET A 1 -44.16 36.95 -1.59
C MET A 1 -43.60 36.50 -0.26
N PRO A 2 -43.18 35.23 -0.11
CA PRO A 2 -42.45 34.82 1.08
C PRO A 2 -40.98 35.31 0.97
N PRO A 3 -40.30 35.55 2.11
CA PRO A 3 -38.92 36.03 2.10
C PRO A 3 -37.99 34.97 1.53
N LYS A 4 -37.07 35.42 0.67
CA LYS A 4 -35.82 34.72 0.36
C LYS A 4 -34.96 34.74 1.64
N ASP A 5 -34.18 33.69 1.87
CA ASP A 5 -33.19 33.52 2.96
C ASP A 5 -33.58 32.54 4.08
N ALA A 6 -34.01 31.34 3.68
CA ALA A 6 -33.86 30.14 4.51
C ALA A 6 -33.27 29.00 3.67
N ALA A 7 -32.09 29.20 3.09
CA ALA A 7 -31.22 28.08 2.79
C ALA A 7 -30.72 27.54 4.14
N LYS A 8 -31.52 26.67 4.77
CA LYS A 8 -31.01 25.79 5.81
C LYS A 8 -29.83 25.05 5.18
N GLU A 9 -28.65 25.25 5.77
CA GLU A 9 -27.52 24.36 5.65
C GLU A 9 -28.06 22.94 5.90
N VAL A 10 -28.21 22.17 4.81
CA VAL A 10 -28.51 20.75 4.92
C VAL A 10 -27.20 20.14 5.40
N CYS A 11 -27.00 20.13 6.71
CA CYS A 11 -26.07 19.22 7.33
C CYS A 11 -26.52 17.82 6.88
N GLU A 12 -25.78 17.19 5.99
CA GLU A 12 -26.05 15.83 5.53
C GLU A 12 -25.89 14.88 6.72
N THR A 13 -26.96 14.70 7.48
CA THR A 13 -26.99 13.81 8.64
C THR A 13 -27.09 12.35 8.16
N SER A 14 -26.01 11.60 8.43
CA SER A 14 -25.87 10.12 8.49
C SER A 14 -26.35 9.28 7.29
N LEU A 15 -25.42 8.98 6.37
CA LEU A 15 -25.57 7.94 5.34
C LEU A 15 -25.43 6.51 5.88
N PHE A 16 -24.76 6.32 7.02
CA PHE A 16 -24.54 5.00 7.64
C PHE A 16 -24.48 5.11 9.17
N VAL A 17 -24.68 3.97 9.83
CA VAL A 17 -24.68 3.83 11.30
C VAL A 17 -23.47 3.06 11.84
N GLY A 18 -22.66 2.48 10.96
CA GLY A 18 -21.47 1.72 11.31
C GLY A 18 -20.66 1.34 10.08
N ALA A 19 -19.42 0.91 10.31
CA ALA A 19 -18.50 0.48 9.27
C ALA A 19 -17.70 -0.74 9.75
N ILE A 20 -17.35 -1.62 8.82
CA ILE A 20 -16.43 -2.74 9.03
C ILE A 20 -15.30 -2.59 8.01
N ALA A 21 -14.09 -2.37 8.50
CA ALA A 21 -12.89 -2.29 7.66
C ALA A 21 -12.09 -3.61 7.80
N ASN A 22 -12.09 -4.42 6.74
CA ASN A 22 -11.43 -5.73 6.74
C ASN A 22 -10.10 -5.64 5.98
N SER A 23 -9.00 -6.00 6.66
CA SER A 23 -7.65 -6.08 6.08
C SER A 23 -7.17 -4.79 5.39
N GLY A 24 -7.63 -3.62 5.82
CA GLY A 24 -7.19 -2.34 5.25
C GLY A 24 -7.77 -1.13 5.99
N THR A 25 -7.01 -0.03 6.00
CA THR A 25 -7.42 1.27 6.54
C THR A 25 -6.83 2.40 5.72
N ALA A 26 -7.29 3.62 5.96
CA ALA A 26 -6.73 4.83 5.33
C ALA A 26 -5.27 5.12 5.72
N LEU A 27 -4.68 4.39 6.67
CA LEU A 27 -3.27 4.53 7.06
C LEU A 27 -2.36 3.49 6.41
N CYS A 28 -2.91 2.54 5.64
CA CYS A 28 -2.07 1.61 4.89
C CYS A 28 -1.26 2.40 3.84
N ASN A 29 0.01 2.05 3.67
CA ASN A 29 0.94 2.75 2.76
C ASN A 29 0.49 2.75 1.28
N TRP A 30 -0.38 1.82 0.89
CA TRP A 30 -1.01 1.77 -0.43
C TRP A 30 -2.32 2.55 -0.54
N ALA A 31 -2.88 3.05 0.57
CA ALA A 31 -4.18 3.70 0.58
C ALA A 31 -4.11 5.21 0.24
N TYR A 32 -2.95 5.82 0.43
CA TYR A 32 -2.69 7.20 0.04
C TYR A 32 -1.65 7.26 -1.08
N GLN A 33 -2.01 7.88 -2.21
CA GLN A 33 -1.13 7.96 -3.37
C GLN A 33 -0.36 9.28 -3.35
N SER A 34 0.87 9.26 -2.81
CA SER A 34 1.74 10.43 -2.70
C SER A 34 2.40 10.85 -4.01
N ASN A 35 2.59 9.92 -4.94
CA ASN A 35 3.34 10.14 -6.19
C ASN A 35 2.44 10.07 -7.45
N ALA A 36 1.20 10.57 -7.34
CA ALA A 36 0.21 10.46 -8.41
C ALA A 36 0.67 11.03 -9.75
N LEU A 37 1.47 12.11 -9.73
CA LEU A 37 2.02 12.73 -10.93
C LEU A 37 3.03 11.82 -11.62
N ASP A 38 4.01 11.29 -10.87
CA ASP A 38 5.02 10.37 -11.40
C ASP A 38 4.38 9.08 -11.94
N THR A 39 3.35 8.57 -11.25
CA THR A 39 2.57 7.43 -11.75
C THR A 39 1.90 7.75 -13.08
N ALA A 40 1.29 8.92 -13.23
CA ALA A 40 0.62 9.31 -14.47
C ALA A 40 1.60 9.44 -15.64
N TYR A 41 2.78 10.04 -15.43
CA TYR A 41 3.84 10.06 -16.42
C TYR A 41 4.42 8.68 -16.71
N GLY A 42 4.54 7.81 -15.71
CA GLY A 42 4.98 6.42 -15.88
C GLY A 42 4.03 5.63 -16.78
N ILE A 43 2.72 5.74 -16.55
CA ILE A 43 1.69 5.12 -17.41
C ILE A 43 1.82 5.64 -18.85
N ALA A 44 1.97 6.97 -19.02
CA ALA A 44 2.11 7.54 -20.34
C ALA A 44 3.38 7.04 -21.06
N ASN A 45 4.50 6.95 -20.33
CA ASN A 45 5.76 6.45 -20.85
C ASN A 45 5.72 4.96 -21.22
N GLU A 46 4.96 4.16 -20.48
CA GLU A 46 4.79 2.74 -20.78
C GLU A 46 3.98 2.51 -22.08
N ILE A 47 2.99 3.39 -22.35
CA ILE A 47 2.22 3.37 -23.59
C ILE A 47 3.02 3.95 -24.76
N ASP A 48 3.71 5.07 -24.53
CA ASP A 48 4.61 5.73 -25.49
C ASP A 48 5.94 6.09 -24.79
N PRO A 49 7.03 5.34 -25.03
CA PRO A 49 8.33 5.59 -24.41
C PRO A 49 8.94 6.96 -24.69
N THR A 50 8.41 7.72 -25.65
CA THR A 50 8.83 9.09 -25.96
C THR A 50 8.09 10.15 -25.13
N PHE A 51 7.03 9.76 -24.41
CA PHE A 51 6.29 10.62 -23.51
C PHE A 51 7.02 10.72 -22.16
N GLY A 52 7.79 11.80 -21.96
CA GLY A 52 8.58 12.05 -20.76
C GLY A 52 7.99 13.12 -19.85
N THR A 53 8.69 13.37 -18.73
CA THR A 53 8.34 14.43 -17.76
C THR A 53 8.67 15.85 -18.26
N ASP A 54 9.21 15.96 -19.49
CA ASP A 54 9.38 17.23 -20.21
C ASP A 54 8.05 17.75 -20.80
N LYS A 55 7.02 16.91 -20.87
CA LYS A 55 5.65 17.28 -21.29
C LYS A 55 4.88 17.96 -20.18
N THR A 56 4.02 18.89 -20.53
CA THR A 56 3.11 19.57 -19.61
C THR A 56 2.01 18.64 -19.09
N THR A 57 1.38 19.00 -17.97
CA THR A 57 0.23 18.27 -17.42
C THR A 57 -0.97 18.27 -18.36
N GLU A 58 -1.11 19.31 -19.17
CA GLU A 58 -2.13 19.45 -20.21
C GLU A 58 -1.87 18.45 -21.35
N GLU A 59 -0.64 18.38 -21.87
CA GLU A 59 -0.25 17.38 -22.87
C GLU A 59 -0.43 15.95 -22.35
N LEU A 60 -0.11 15.70 -21.07
CA LEU A 60 -0.30 14.41 -20.41
C LEU A 60 -1.79 14.03 -20.34
N LEU A 61 -2.64 14.99 -19.96
CA LEU A 61 -4.08 14.77 -19.91
C LEU A 61 -4.65 14.47 -21.30
N GLU A 62 -4.29 15.26 -22.30
CA GLU A 62 -4.74 15.06 -23.69
C GLU A 62 -4.28 13.71 -24.24
N PHE A 63 -3.04 13.31 -23.96
CA PHE A 63 -2.51 11.99 -24.34
C PHE A 63 -3.31 10.85 -23.68
N LEU A 64 -3.47 10.86 -22.35
CA LEU A 64 -4.16 9.80 -21.62
C LEU A 64 -5.66 9.73 -21.97
N GLN A 65 -6.29 10.84 -22.32
CA GLN A 65 -7.68 10.85 -22.80
C GLN A 65 -7.82 10.36 -24.25
N GLY A 66 -6.75 10.44 -25.04
CA GLY A 66 -6.75 10.07 -26.46
C GLY A 66 -6.44 8.59 -26.74
N VAL A 67 -5.80 7.88 -25.81
CA VAL A 67 -5.50 6.45 -25.94
C VAL A 67 -6.71 5.56 -25.60
N ASP A 68 -6.74 4.35 -26.15
CA ASP A 68 -7.75 3.35 -25.75
C ASP A 68 -7.61 3.00 -24.27
N ALA A 69 -8.73 2.89 -23.55
CA ALA A 69 -8.73 2.52 -22.13
C ALA A 69 -8.02 1.18 -21.85
N SER A 70 -8.02 0.26 -22.82
CA SER A 70 -7.28 -1.01 -22.71
C SER A 70 -5.76 -0.83 -22.68
N ALA A 71 -5.23 0.22 -23.32
CA ALA A 71 -3.80 0.52 -23.27
C ALA A 71 -3.39 0.94 -21.85
N ILE A 72 -4.20 1.79 -21.19
CA ILE A 72 -4.01 2.15 -19.78
C ILE A 72 -4.19 0.93 -18.88
N HIS A 73 -5.17 0.08 -19.15
CA HIS A 73 -5.38 -1.13 -18.34
C HIS A 73 -4.17 -2.09 -18.42
N ALA A 74 -3.57 -2.23 -19.60
CA ALA A 74 -2.43 -3.13 -19.82
C ALA A 74 -1.17 -2.73 -19.04
N THR A 75 -1.04 -1.47 -18.59
CA THR A 75 0.11 -1.04 -17.76
C THR A 75 0.03 -1.52 -16.31
N SER A 76 -1.04 -2.22 -15.92
CA SER A 76 -1.24 -2.68 -14.55
C SER A 76 -0.61 -4.05 -14.24
N ASP A 77 -0.02 -4.71 -15.23
CA ASP A 77 0.44 -6.11 -15.11
C ASP A 77 1.67 -6.24 -14.21
N ASN A 78 1.45 -6.65 -12.96
CA ASN A 78 2.49 -7.19 -12.10
C ASN A 78 2.04 -8.56 -11.56
N LEU A 79 2.43 -9.63 -12.24
CA LEU A 79 2.27 -10.99 -11.74
C LEU A 79 3.28 -11.22 -10.62
N VAL A 80 2.81 -11.24 -9.37
CA VAL A 80 3.60 -11.72 -8.23
C VAL A 80 3.42 -13.23 -8.16
N ASP A 81 4.39 -13.98 -8.67
CA ASP A 81 4.50 -15.41 -8.43
C ASP A 81 5.49 -15.71 -7.29
N ILE A 82 5.64 -17.00 -6.95
CA ILE A 82 6.51 -17.44 -5.85
C ILE A 82 7.99 -17.12 -6.12
N ASP A 83 8.42 -17.05 -7.38
CA ASP A 83 9.81 -16.77 -7.72
C ASP A 83 10.08 -15.26 -7.63
N ALA A 84 9.11 -14.42 -7.99
CA ALA A 84 9.12 -12.99 -7.68
C ALA A 84 9.22 -12.75 -6.17
N TRP A 85 8.46 -13.52 -5.36
CA TRP A 85 8.55 -13.42 -3.90
C TRP A 85 9.93 -13.80 -3.34
N LYS A 86 10.52 -14.91 -3.81
CA LYS A 86 11.88 -15.29 -3.40
C LYS A 86 12.90 -14.21 -3.75
N LYS A 87 12.76 -13.61 -4.94
CA LYS A 87 13.62 -12.51 -5.39
C LYS A 87 13.46 -11.27 -4.51
N HIS A 88 12.25 -10.97 -4.01
CA HIS A 88 12.05 -9.93 -3.01
C HIS A 88 12.81 -10.21 -1.71
N CYS A 89 12.73 -11.44 -1.20
CA CYS A 89 13.48 -11.83 0.00
C CYS A 89 15.00 -11.68 -0.17
N GLN A 90 15.56 -12.17 -1.29
CA GLN A 90 16.97 -11.96 -1.64
C GLN A 90 17.34 -10.47 -1.76
N GLY A 91 16.42 -9.65 -2.31
CA GLY A 91 16.58 -8.20 -2.40
C GLY A 91 16.67 -7.52 -1.02
N TYR A 92 15.82 -7.93 -0.07
CA TYR A 92 15.89 -7.47 1.32
C TYR A 92 17.22 -7.83 1.97
N ASP A 93 17.74 -9.02 1.67
CA ASP A 93 19.01 -9.48 2.21
C ASP A 93 20.20 -8.70 1.65
N ALA A 94 20.21 -8.47 0.33
CA ALA A 94 21.27 -7.76 -0.38
C ALA A 94 21.26 -6.24 -0.11
N ASN A 95 20.08 -5.65 0.08
CA ASN A 95 19.92 -4.23 0.35
C ASN A 95 18.85 -3.98 1.43
N PRO A 96 19.22 -4.05 2.72
CA PRO A 96 18.28 -3.84 3.83
C PRO A 96 17.57 -2.49 3.82
N SER A 97 18.10 -1.47 3.15
CA SER A 97 17.43 -0.16 2.99
C SER A 97 16.08 -0.26 2.26
N THR A 98 15.83 -1.35 1.53
CA THR A 98 14.54 -1.64 0.87
C THR A 98 13.45 -2.12 1.84
N LEU A 99 13.82 -2.48 3.07
CA LEU A 99 12.89 -2.76 4.17
C LEU A 99 12.37 -1.48 4.85
N VAL A 100 12.92 -0.32 4.52
CA VAL A 100 12.46 0.96 5.06
C VAL A 100 11.29 1.46 4.23
N ASP A 101 10.13 1.59 4.86
CA ASP A 101 8.94 2.13 4.23
C ASP A 101 9.19 3.60 3.81
N PRO A 102 8.86 3.99 2.56
CA PRO A 102 8.96 5.37 2.10
C PRO A 102 8.26 6.40 2.99
N ASP A 103 7.17 6.02 3.65
CA ASP A 103 6.39 6.88 4.55
C ASP A 103 7.13 7.20 5.86
N MET A 104 8.27 6.56 6.12
CA MET A 104 9.17 6.96 7.22
C MET A 104 9.94 8.24 6.92
N HIS A 105 9.97 8.71 5.67
CA HIS A 105 10.63 9.94 5.23
C HIS A 105 12.11 10.05 5.65
N ILE A 106 12.85 8.92 5.58
CA ILE A 106 14.29 8.89 5.84
C ILE A 106 15.02 9.14 4.52
N GLU A 107 15.58 10.34 4.38
CA GLU A 107 16.34 10.76 3.18
C GLU A 107 17.83 10.39 3.24
N ASP A 108 18.40 10.34 4.44
CA ASP A 108 19.81 10.00 4.63
C ASP A 108 20.07 8.51 4.40
N ASN A 109 20.98 8.20 3.47
CA ASN A 109 21.28 6.83 3.05
C ASN A 109 21.90 5.99 4.16
N GLU A 110 22.74 6.60 5.02
CA GLU A 110 23.36 5.89 6.13
C GLU A 110 22.31 5.51 7.17
N THR A 111 21.46 6.46 7.57
CA THR A 111 20.33 6.24 8.48
C THR A 111 19.36 5.21 7.90
N LYS A 112 19.05 5.28 6.60
CA LYS A 112 18.17 4.31 5.94
C LYS A 112 18.75 2.90 6.00
N LEU A 113 20.05 2.76 5.80
CA LEU A 113 20.74 1.47 5.95
C LEU A 113 20.73 0.99 7.41
N THR A 114 20.96 1.87 8.39
CA THR A 114 20.88 1.53 9.82
C THR A 114 19.49 1.02 10.20
N VAL A 115 18.44 1.74 9.81
CA VAL A 115 17.04 1.36 10.08
C VAL A 115 16.69 0.08 9.34
N GLY A 116 17.07 -0.06 8.07
CA GLY A 116 16.85 -1.28 7.30
C GLY A 116 17.49 -2.51 7.94
N ASN A 117 18.72 -2.38 8.43
CA ASN A 117 19.38 -3.45 9.19
C ASN A 117 18.66 -3.76 10.50
N ALA A 118 18.18 -2.75 11.24
CA ALA A 118 17.43 -2.96 12.47
C ALA A 118 16.11 -3.72 12.21
N ILE A 119 15.40 -3.38 11.12
CA ILE A 119 14.20 -4.11 10.68
C ILE A 119 14.56 -5.54 10.32
N LYS A 120 15.61 -5.76 9.53
CA LYS A 120 16.08 -7.11 9.18
C LYS A 120 16.33 -7.94 10.44
N THR A 121 17.11 -7.41 11.38
CA THR A 121 17.41 -8.10 12.65
C THR A 121 16.16 -8.40 13.47
N LEU A 122 15.14 -7.53 13.46
CA LEU A 122 13.87 -7.79 14.16
C LEU A 122 13.14 -9.05 13.64
N TYR A 123 13.18 -9.28 12.32
CA TYR A 123 12.43 -10.39 11.70
C TYR A 123 13.24 -11.70 11.58
N VAL A 124 14.53 -11.60 11.25
CA VAL A 124 15.37 -12.78 10.96
C VAL A 124 16.59 -12.91 11.88
N GLY A 125 16.80 -11.98 12.81
CA GLY A 125 17.94 -12.02 13.73
C GLY A 125 19.27 -11.99 12.98
N ASN A 126 20.06 -13.06 13.16
CA ASN A 126 21.32 -13.27 12.45
C ASN A 126 21.15 -14.07 11.13
N GLY A 127 19.93 -14.49 10.80
CA GLY A 127 19.61 -15.22 9.57
C GLY A 127 19.25 -14.29 8.41
N THR A 128 18.65 -14.88 7.37
CA THR A 128 18.24 -14.19 6.14
C THR A 128 16.75 -14.39 5.84
N PHE A 129 16.18 -13.51 5.01
CA PHE A 129 14.83 -13.71 4.50
C PHE A 129 14.77 -14.85 3.46
N GLU A 130 15.86 -15.08 2.73
CA GLU A 130 16.01 -16.22 1.81
C GLU A 130 15.88 -17.58 2.51
N GLU A 131 16.43 -17.73 3.72
CA GLU A 131 16.31 -18.95 4.52
C GLU A 131 14.94 -19.08 5.20
N GLY A 132 14.18 -17.99 5.28
CA GLY A 132 12.94 -17.88 6.05
C GLY A 132 11.88 -17.05 5.34
N TYR A 133 11.42 -17.48 4.16
CA TYR A 133 10.42 -16.76 3.36
C TYR A 133 9.15 -16.39 4.14
N GLY A 134 8.74 -17.20 5.13
CA GLY A 134 7.64 -16.89 6.03
C GLY A 134 7.84 -15.62 6.86
N LYS A 135 9.09 -15.29 7.23
CA LYS A 135 9.45 -14.03 7.90
C LYS A 135 9.32 -12.83 6.97
N GLY A 136 9.59 -13.00 5.68
CA GLY A 136 9.33 -11.96 4.69
C GLY A 136 7.84 -11.66 4.60
N ILE A 137 6.99 -12.71 4.64
CA ILE A 137 5.54 -12.56 4.62
C ILE A 137 5.05 -11.90 5.89
N GLN A 138 5.66 -12.23 7.03
CA GLN A 138 5.36 -11.57 8.30
C GLN A 138 5.70 -10.08 8.23
N TYR A 139 6.92 -9.72 7.79
CA TYR A 139 7.31 -8.33 7.58
C TYR A 139 6.36 -7.58 6.65
N PHE A 140 6.06 -8.17 5.49
CA PHE A 140 5.13 -7.59 4.52
C PHE A 140 3.75 -7.37 5.13
N SER A 141 3.21 -8.38 5.84
CA SER A 141 1.90 -8.28 6.50
C SER A 141 1.89 -7.20 7.58
N ASP A 142 2.95 -7.13 8.38
CA ASP A 142 3.08 -6.18 9.47
C ASP A 142 3.13 -4.74 8.94
N ASN A 143 3.91 -4.52 7.88
CA ASN A 143 4.09 -3.19 7.31
C ASN A 143 2.87 -2.73 6.50
N THR A 144 2.32 -3.60 5.66
CA THR A 144 1.23 -3.27 4.73
C THR A 144 -0.14 -3.21 5.41
N PHE A 145 -0.35 -4.01 6.46
CA PHE A 145 -1.66 -4.18 7.10
C PHE A 145 -1.63 -3.98 8.62
N ILE A 146 -0.86 -4.78 9.37
CA ILE A 146 -1.06 -4.86 10.83
C ILE A 146 -0.73 -3.56 11.55
N ARG A 147 0.46 -2.97 11.33
CA ARG A 147 0.88 -1.70 11.96
C ARG A 147 -0.10 -0.56 11.65
N PRO A 148 -0.47 -0.28 10.38
CA PRO A 148 -1.41 0.80 10.09
C PRO A 148 -2.82 0.53 10.62
N ILE A 149 -3.30 -0.72 10.60
CA ILE A 149 -4.62 -1.09 11.16
C ILE A 149 -4.65 -0.87 12.67
N ILE A 150 -3.61 -1.29 13.41
CA ILE A 150 -3.50 -1.03 14.85
C ILE A 150 -3.46 0.48 15.09
N LYS A 151 -2.66 1.22 14.32
CA LYS A 151 -2.56 2.68 14.49
C LYS A 151 -3.89 3.39 14.22
N PHE A 152 -4.62 2.95 13.21
CA PHE A 152 -5.94 3.47 12.89
C PHE A 152 -6.93 3.21 14.03
N ALA A 153 -6.94 1.98 14.57
CA ALA A 153 -7.75 1.63 15.73
C ALA A 153 -7.42 2.51 16.96
N GLU A 154 -6.13 2.73 17.25
CA GLU A 154 -5.70 3.65 18.31
C GLU A 154 -6.24 5.07 18.13
N LEU A 155 -6.17 5.61 16.91
CA LEU A 155 -6.64 6.97 16.61
C LEU A 155 -8.18 7.06 16.69
N VAL A 156 -8.88 6.14 16.03
CA VAL A 156 -10.35 6.12 15.99
C VAL A 156 -10.96 5.87 17.37
N SER A 157 -10.33 5.06 18.22
CA SER A 157 -10.80 4.79 19.59
C SER A 157 -10.99 6.05 20.43
N LYS A 158 -10.31 7.16 20.10
CA LYS A 158 -10.43 8.45 20.79
C LYS A 158 -11.69 9.22 20.41
N HIS A 159 -12.36 8.82 19.34
CA HIS A 159 -13.45 9.55 18.71
C HIS A 159 -14.76 8.74 18.63
N VAL A 160 -14.72 7.43 18.87
CA VAL A 160 -15.89 6.55 18.81
C VAL A 160 -16.14 5.88 20.15
N GLN A 161 -17.42 5.64 20.46
CA GLN A 161 -17.81 4.95 21.70
C GLN A 161 -17.60 3.44 21.61
N ASN A 162 -17.80 2.86 20.42
CA ASN A 162 -17.72 1.43 20.19
C ASN A 162 -16.67 1.13 19.11
N LEU A 163 -15.62 0.42 19.49
CA LEU A 163 -14.60 -0.11 18.60
C LEU A 163 -14.37 -1.58 18.93
N TYR A 164 -14.41 -2.42 17.91
CA TYR A 164 -14.10 -3.84 18.01
C TYR A 164 -12.93 -4.16 17.09
N PHE A 165 -12.01 -5.00 17.57
CA PHE A 165 -10.82 -5.41 16.84
C PHE A 165 -10.77 -6.93 16.81
N TYR A 166 -10.40 -7.51 15.67
CA TYR A 166 -10.35 -8.96 15.52
C TYR A 166 -9.12 -9.37 14.70
N GLN A 167 -8.68 -10.62 14.90
CA GLN A 167 -7.70 -11.29 14.07
C GLN A 167 -8.32 -12.58 13.54
N PHE A 168 -8.31 -12.75 12.22
CA PHE A 168 -8.77 -13.97 11.58
C PHE A 168 -7.61 -14.94 11.38
N SER A 169 -7.73 -16.17 11.87
CA SER A 169 -6.66 -17.19 11.83
C SER A 169 -7.06 -18.48 11.10
N TYR A 170 -8.24 -18.54 10.49
CA TYR A 170 -8.68 -19.70 9.74
C TYR A 170 -8.20 -19.63 8.28
N HIS A 171 -7.66 -20.75 7.78
CA HIS A 171 -7.34 -20.94 6.36
C HIS A 171 -8.03 -22.23 5.88
N GLY A 172 -8.84 -22.12 4.83
CA GLY A 172 -9.64 -23.23 4.30
C GLY A 172 -9.39 -23.48 2.82
N LYS A 173 -9.73 -24.69 2.36
CA LYS A 173 -9.52 -25.18 0.97
C LYS A 173 -10.13 -24.29 -0.12
N LEU A 174 -11.07 -23.41 0.22
CA LEU A 174 -11.75 -22.52 -0.71
C LEU A 174 -10.91 -21.28 -1.08
N GLY A 175 -9.87 -20.95 -0.32
CA GLY A 175 -9.06 -19.74 -0.55
C GLY A 175 -8.08 -19.82 -1.71
N GLN A 176 -7.93 -20.99 -2.36
CA GLN A 176 -7.03 -21.28 -3.49
C GLN A 176 -5.53 -20.91 -3.31
N ASN A 177 -5.12 -20.35 -2.17
CA ASN A 177 -3.74 -20.07 -1.79
C ASN A 177 -3.08 -21.29 -1.15
N ASN A 178 -3.03 -22.42 -1.87
CA ASN A 178 -2.46 -23.69 -1.39
C ASN A 178 -0.92 -23.72 -1.48
N ILE A 179 -0.25 -22.60 -1.21
CA ILE A 179 1.21 -22.52 -1.18
C ILE A 179 1.65 -22.72 0.26
N ASP A 180 2.35 -23.83 0.52
CA ASP A 180 3.02 -24.06 1.80
C ASP A 180 4.41 -23.41 1.76
N ILE A 181 4.68 -22.56 2.74
CA ILE A 181 5.92 -21.80 2.83
C ILE A 181 6.58 -22.18 4.15
N PRO A 182 7.78 -22.81 4.12
CA PRO A 182 8.47 -23.22 5.34
C PRO A 182 8.63 -22.06 6.33
N GLY A 183 8.38 -22.34 7.61
CA GLY A 183 8.54 -21.36 8.69
C GLY A 183 7.33 -20.45 8.95
N ARG A 184 6.13 -20.84 8.48
CA ARG A 184 4.84 -20.25 8.87
C ARG A 184 4.08 -21.15 9.83
#